data_AF-A0A9E5EXU7-F1
#
_entry.id   AF-A0A9E5EXU7-F1
#
_cell.length_a   1.000
_cell.length_b   1.000
_cell.length_c   1.000
_cell.angle_alpha   90.00
_cell.angle_beta   90.00
_cell.angle_gamma   90.00
#
_symmetry.space_group_name_H-M   'P 1'
#
loop_
_entity.id
_entity.type
_entity.pdbx_description
1 polymer ?
#
loop_
_entity_poly.entity_id
_entity_poly.type
_entity_poly.pdbx_seq_one_letter_code
_entity_poly.pdbx_strand_id
1 'polypeptide(L)'
;RSIANALTIEFNDSSKLDEVIVEYPIGHSRRRAEGIPLLEEKFKINLARQFPTRQQQQILKVSLDQKALEAMPVNEYVDLFVI
;
A
#
# COMPACT_ATOMS: atom_id res chain seq x y z
N ARG A 1 3.27 18.12 -0.08
CA ARG A 1 4.69 18.54 -0.09
C ARG A 1 5.43 17.54 -0.96
N SER A 2 6.18 17.99 -1.98
CA SER A 2 7.07 17.10 -2.73
C SER A 2 8.24 16.64 -1.84
N ILE A 3 8.69 15.39 -2.00
CA ILE A 3 9.85 14.80 -1.28
C ILE A 3 10.79 14.25 -2.35
N ALA A 4 11.29 15.15 -3.19
CA ALA A 4 12.09 14.79 -4.36
C ALA A 4 13.49 14.33 -3.95
N ASN A 5 13.98 13.28 -4.60
CA ASN A 5 15.37 12.84 -4.54
C ASN A 5 15.85 12.48 -5.95
N ALA A 6 17.16 12.61 -6.18
CA ALA A 6 17.83 12.22 -7.40
C ALA A 6 19.05 11.36 -7.06
N LEU A 7 19.35 10.37 -7.90
CA LEU A 7 20.50 9.48 -7.73
C LEU A 7 21.21 9.28 -9.06
N THR A 8 22.52 9.50 -9.06
CA THR A 8 23.44 9.23 -10.16
C THR A 8 24.48 8.22 -9.70
N ILE A 9 24.82 7.26 -10.56
CA ILE A 9 25.84 6.25 -10.31
C ILE A 9 27.01 6.48 -11.27
N GLU A 10 28.20 6.64 -10.72
CA GLU A 10 29.46 6.78 -11.46
C GLU A 10 30.35 5.55 -11.20
N PHE A 11 30.92 4.98 -12.24
CA PHE A 11 31.78 3.80 -12.17
C PHE A 11 33.26 4.18 -12.13
N ASN A 12 34.11 3.24 -11.69
CA ASN A 12 35.56 3.44 -11.61
C ASN A 12 36.23 3.62 -12.98
N ASP A 13 35.54 3.27 -14.07
CA ASP A 13 35.98 3.51 -15.45
C ASP A 13 35.54 4.88 -16.00
N SER A 14 35.01 5.75 -15.12
CA SER A 14 34.45 7.08 -15.42
C SER A 14 33.14 7.09 -16.21
N SER A 15 32.56 5.93 -16.54
CA SER A 15 31.21 5.88 -17.13
C SER A 15 30.13 6.20 -16.09
N LYS A 16 28.96 6.68 -16.53
CA LYS A 16 27.84 7.09 -15.67
C LYS A 16 26.52 6.56 -16.18
N LEU A 17 25.62 6.22 -15.27
CA LEU A 17 24.21 6.00 -15.60
C LEU A 17 23.45 7.33 -15.62
N ASP A 18 22.36 7.38 -16.37
CA ASP A 18 21.44 8.51 -16.35
C ASP A 18 20.93 8.77 -14.92
N GLU A 19 20.83 10.05 -14.55
CA GLU A 19 20.30 10.45 -13.26
C GLU A 19 18.83 10.05 -13.14
N VAL A 20 18.49 9.31 -12.09
CA VAL A 20 17.11 8.93 -11.80
C VAL A 20 16.54 9.90 -10.77
N ILE A 21 15.53 10.66 -11.19
CA ILE A 21 14.83 11.61 -10.33
C ILE A 21 13.44 11.05 -9.99
N VAL A 22 13.12 11.01 -8.70
CA VAL A 22 11.78 10.68 -8.21
C VAL A 22 11.24 11.86 -7.43
N GLU A 23 10.34 12.63 -8.05
CA GLU A 23 9.72 13.80 -7.42
C GLU A 23 8.66 13.43 -6.37
N TYR A 24 7.86 12.41 -6.68
CA TYR A 24 6.75 11.97 -5.83
C TYR A 24 6.95 10.51 -5.41
N PRO A 25 7.12 10.22 -4.11
CA PRO A 25 7.17 8.84 -3.65
C PRO A 25 5.84 8.14 -3.93
N ILE A 26 5.85 6.81 -3.99
CA ILE A 26 4.67 6.02 -4.39
C ILE A 26 3.43 6.26 -3.50
N GLY A 27 3.64 6.60 -2.21
CA GLY A 27 2.56 6.94 -1.28
C GLY A 27 2.01 8.36 -1.42
N HIS A 28 2.56 9.19 -2.30
CA HIS A 28 2.12 10.57 -2.49
C HIS A 28 0.76 10.64 -3.20
N SER A 29 -0.04 11.68 -2.91
CA SER A 29 -1.39 11.86 -3.47
C SER A 29 -1.44 11.83 -5.00
N ARG A 30 -0.44 12.44 -5.65
CA ARG A 30 -0.30 12.46 -7.13
C ARG A 30 -0.08 11.09 -7.77
N ARG A 31 0.31 10.07 -6.99
CA ARG A 31 0.56 8.70 -7.48
C ARG A 31 -0.44 7.69 -6.92
N ARG A 32 -1.61 8.13 -6.43
CA ARG A 32 -2.62 7.24 -5.85
C ARG A 32 -3.08 6.13 -6.80
N ALA A 33 -3.20 6.42 -8.10
CA ALA A 33 -3.57 5.41 -9.09
C ALA A 33 -2.56 4.24 -9.15
N GLU A 34 -1.27 4.52 -8.95
CA GLU A 34 -0.20 3.52 -8.90
C GLU A 34 -0.05 2.92 -7.49
N GLY A 35 -0.24 3.73 -6.45
CA GLY A 35 0.05 3.39 -5.06
C GLY A 35 -1.07 2.61 -4.35
N ILE A 36 -2.35 2.83 -4.70
CA ILE A 36 -3.47 2.10 -4.08
C ILE A 36 -3.38 0.59 -4.34
N PRO A 37 -3.14 0.10 -5.57
CA PRO A 37 -2.97 -1.34 -5.80
C PRO A 37 -1.86 -1.95 -4.93
N LEU A 38 -0.73 -1.25 -4.78
CA LEU A 38 0.38 -1.70 -3.93
C LEU A 38 0.02 -1.69 -2.43
N LEU A 39 -0.82 -0.73 -2.01
CA LEU A 39 -1.32 -0.65 -0.64
C LEU A 39 -2.29 -1.80 -0.33
N GLU A 40 -3.16 -2.15 -1.27
CA GLU A 40 -4.08 -3.29 -1.15
C GLU A 40 -3.32 -4.62 -1.07
N GLU A 41 -2.31 -4.83 -1.94
CA GLU A 41 -1.45 -6.02 -1.86
C GLU A 41 -0.70 -6.08 -0.53
N LYS A 42 -0.14 -4.95 -0.06
CA LYS A 42 0.47 -4.86 1.27
C LYS A 42 -0.54 -5.22 2.37
N PHE A 43 -1.79 -4.80 2.26
CA PHE A 43 -2.83 -5.12 3.25
C PHE A 43 -3.12 -6.63 3.28
N LYS A 44 -3.33 -7.26 2.12
CA LYS A 44 -3.52 -8.72 1.98
C LYS A 44 -2.36 -9.51 2.60
N ILE A 45 -1.12 -9.14 2.29
CA ILE A 45 0.08 -9.80 2.84
C ILE A 45 0.11 -9.71 4.37
N ASN A 46 -0.27 -8.58 4.95
CA ASN A 46 -0.26 -8.41 6.41
C ASN A 46 -1.40 -9.17 7.09
N LEU A 47 -2.59 -9.24 6.48
CA LEU A 47 -3.67 -10.08 7.01
C LEU A 47 -3.28 -11.56 7.02
N ALA A 48 -2.60 -12.03 5.97
CA ALA A 48 -2.15 -13.41 5.87
C ALA A 48 -1.13 -13.84 6.94
N ARG A 49 -0.49 -12.87 7.62
CA ARG A 49 0.45 -13.16 8.72
C ARG A 49 -0.23 -13.50 10.04
N GLN A 50 -1.49 -13.12 10.21
CA GLN A 50 -2.20 -13.21 11.51
C GLN A 50 -3.49 -14.01 11.43
N PHE A 51 -4.19 -13.99 10.29
CA PHE A 51 -5.54 -14.52 10.20
C PHE A 51 -5.62 -15.75 9.28
N PRO A 52 -6.48 -16.74 9.55
CA PRO A 52 -6.76 -17.83 8.61
C PRO A 52 -7.47 -17.30 7.36
N THR A 53 -7.33 -18.01 6.23
CA THR A 53 -7.81 -17.57 4.90
C THR A 53 -9.27 -17.11 4.90
N ARG A 54 -10.15 -17.79 5.63
CA ARG A 54 -11.57 -17.42 5.72
C ARG A 54 -11.78 -16.04 6.35
N GLN A 55 -11.06 -15.74 7.42
CA GLN A 55 -11.15 -14.46 8.12
C GLN A 55 -10.51 -13.33 7.30
N GLN A 56 -9.37 -13.61 6.64
CA GLN A 56 -8.78 -12.66 5.68
C GLN A 56 -9.79 -12.22 4.61
N GLN A 57 -10.51 -13.18 4.01
CA GLN A 57 -11.51 -12.90 2.98
C GLN A 57 -12.68 -12.07 3.50
N GLN A 58 -13.14 -12.32 4.73
CA GLN A 58 -14.21 -11.53 5.36
C GLN A 58 -13.76 -10.08 5.59
N ILE A 59 -12.57 -9.89 6.17
CA ILE A 59 -12.00 -8.56 6.40
C ILE A 59 -11.85 -7.82 5.06
N LEU A 60 -11.26 -8.45 4.04
CA LEU A 60 -11.02 -7.85 2.73
C LEU A 60 -12.32 -7.45 2.03
N LYS A 61 -13.34 -8.31 2.08
CA LYS A 61 -14.64 -8.05 1.43
C LYS A 61 -15.28 -6.75 1.93
N VAL A 62 -15.21 -6.49 3.23
CA VAL A 62 -15.78 -5.26 3.81
C VAL A 62 -14.82 -4.09 3.60
N SER A 63 -13.52 -4.27 3.87
CA SER A 63 -12.54 -3.18 3.84
C SER A 63 -12.35 -2.54 2.46
N LEU A 64 -12.58 -3.29 1.37
CA LEU A 64 -12.42 -2.82 0.00
C LEU A 64 -13.73 -2.31 -0.64
N ASP A 65 -14.85 -2.43 0.08
CA ASP A 65 -16.14 -1.85 -0.34
C ASP A 65 -16.47 -0.67 0.58
N GLN A 66 -16.27 0.55 0.05
CA GLN A 66 -16.50 1.79 0.80
C GLN A 66 -17.90 1.86 1.41
N LYS A 67 -18.94 1.47 0.66
CA LYS A 67 -20.32 1.58 1.13
C LYS A 67 -20.62 0.55 2.21
N ALA A 68 -20.11 -0.67 2.04
CA ALA A 68 -20.27 -1.72 3.05
C ALA A 68 -19.54 -1.35 4.35
N LEU A 69 -18.33 -0.80 4.25
CA LEU A 69 -17.55 -0.38 5.41
C LEU A 69 -18.20 0.78 6.16
N GLU A 70 -18.66 1.83 5.45
CA GLU A 70 -19.32 2.99 6.06
C GLU A 70 -20.64 2.64 6.76
N ALA A 71 -21.33 1.61 6.28
CA ALA A 71 -22.60 1.15 6.86
C ALA A 71 -22.42 0.17 8.04
N MET A 72 -21.23 -0.40 8.23
CA MET A 72 -20.98 -1.41 9.26
C MET A 72 -20.84 -0.77 10.65
N PRO A 73 -21.52 -1.31 11.68
CA PRO A 73 -21.27 -0.89 13.06
C PRO A 73 -19.81 -1.08 13.45
N VAL A 74 -19.24 -0.10 14.16
CA VAL A 74 -17.82 -0.10 14.51
C VAL A 74 -17.41 -1.36 15.28
N ASN A 75 -18.23 -1.82 16.22
CA ASN A 75 -17.94 -3.04 16.98
C ASN A 75 -17.87 -4.27 16.06
N GLU A 76 -18.81 -4.40 15.12
CA GLU A 76 -18.83 -5.53 14.19
C GLU A 76 -17.59 -5.56 13.28
N TYR A 77 -17.12 -4.40 12.82
CA TYR A 77 -15.90 -4.33 12.03
C TYR A 77 -14.66 -4.73 12.84
N VAL A 78 -14.54 -4.24 14.08
CA VAL A 78 -13.40 -4.57 14.95
C VAL A 78 -13.42 -6.04 15.36
N ASP A 79 -14.60 -6.63 15.57
CA ASP A 79 -14.77 -8.05 15.89
C ASP A 79 -14.21 -8.96 14.77
N LEU A 80 -14.18 -8.50 13.52
CA LEU A 80 -13.54 -9.24 12.42
C LEU A 80 -12.03 -9.46 12.62
N PHE A 81 -11.36 -8.67 13.47
CA PHE A 81 -9.92 -8.72 13.72
C PHE A 81 -9.54 -9.43 15.03
N VAL A 82 -10.51 -10.03 15.74
CA VAL A 82 -10.26 -10.84 16.93
C VAL A 82 -9.90 -12.28 16.51
N ILE A 83 -8.94 -12.90 17.21
CA ILE A 83 -8.54 -14.31 17.01
C ILE A 83 -9.23 -15.18 18.05
#